data_AF-A0A2H9PNT5-F1
#
_entry.id   AF-A0A2H9PNT5-F1
#
_cell.length_a   1.000
_cell.length_b   1.000
_cell.length_c   1.000
_cell.angle_alpha   90.00
_cell.angle_beta   90.00
_cell.angle_gamma   90.00
#
_symmetry.space_group_name_H-M   'P 1'
#
loop_
_entity.id
_entity.type
_entity.pdbx_description
1 polymer ?
#
loop_
_entity_poly.entity_id
_entity_poly.type
_entity_poly.pdbx_seq_one_letter_code
_entity_poly.pdbx_strand_id
1 'polypeptide(L)'
;MTKPEMTKISGLDMRKTISWYIQNSSDLTASLDQKLQFPIGSDHIGYTIEGREHLHLTDFELFRLMRLFPDSAMQRSVLRSINGKPQLWFKKESTAFDINVTNRFQDAISPTAMVPSFVGYDKVDDQLVADVNIYRMAGIFVTPTVGKLIHAEGLLHEVAHTIIQPALSVEGYKLRLASGEIVDGFDYVMKFAEMVEGLPAISHYAATYRGPDGKFESSDERYNPILAVNEELAESIAAKLLGFTFCEETHRRKNPFVERPEAKQFVDDFLEARLYKEQR
;
A
#
# COMPACT_ATOMS: atom_id res chain seq x y z
N MET A 1 -27.84 -15.99 25.61
CA MET A 1 -26.73 -15.05 25.34
C MET A 1 -25.73 -15.75 24.45
N THR A 2 -25.90 -15.61 23.14
CA THR A 2 -24.89 -15.99 22.16
C THR A 2 -23.69 -15.07 22.34
N LYS A 3 -22.49 -15.65 22.47
CA LYS A 3 -21.26 -14.86 22.36
C LYS A 3 -21.30 -14.13 21.02
N PRO A 4 -20.94 -12.83 20.94
CA PRO A 4 -20.71 -12.23 19.64
C PRO A 4 -19.66 -13.10 18.95
N GLU A 5 -20.00 -13.65 17.79
CA GLU A 5 -18.97 -14.19 16.91
C GLU A 5 -17.93 -13.09 16.76
N MET A 6 -16.70 -13.36 17.17
CA MET A 6 -15.57 -12.50 16.86
C MET A 6 -15.60 -12.35 15.36
N THR A 7 -16.05 -11.18 14.91
CA THR A 7 -16.09 -10.81 13.50
C THR A 7 -14.67 -11.03 13.03
N LYS A 8 -14.49 -12.04 12.18
CA LYS A 8 -13.18 -12.43 11.67
C LYS A 8 -12.70 -11.23 10.86
N ILE A 9 -11.91 -10.35 11.46
CA ILE A 9 -11.42 -9.15 10.78
C ILE A 9 -10.37 -9.65 9.80
N SER A 10 -10.81 -9.94 8.57
CA SER A 10 -9.89 -10.29 7.48
C SER A 10 -8.88 -9.15 7.34
N GLY A 11 -7.65 -9.48 6.95
CA GLY A 11 -6.60 -8.50 6.72
C GLY A 11 -5.82 -8.03 7.95
N LEU A 12 -6.37 -8.09 9.18
CA LEU A 12 -5.60 -7.66 10.38
C LEU A 12 -4.66 -8.75 10.92
N ASP A 13 -4.99 -10.03 10.76
CA ASP A 13 -4.09 -11.13 11.13
C ASP A 13 -3.25 -11.57 9.92
N MET A 14 -1.96 -11.24 9.94
CA MET A 14 -1.02 -11.55 8.86
C MET A 14 -0.59 -13.02 8.80
N ARG A 15 -1.15 -13.94 9.60
CA ARG A 15 -0.70 -15.35 9.68
C ARG A 15 -0.60 -16.03 8.32
N LYS A 16 -1.62 -15.86 7.48
CA LYS A 16 -1.65 -16.45 6.13
C LYS A 16 -0.60 -15.81 5.23
N THR A 17 -0.49 -14.48 5.27
CA THR A 17 0.49 -13.67 4.53
C THR A 17 1.93 -14.06 4.88
N ILE A 18 2.25 -14.14 6.18
CA ILE A 18 3.56 -14.57 6.69
C ILE A 18 3.85 -16.01 6.25
N SER A 19 2.87 -16.91 6.39
CA SER A 19 3.04 -18.31 5.96
C SER A 19 3.32 -18.41 4.46
N TRP A 20 2.64 -17.60 3.64
CA TRP A 20 2.88 -17.56 2.21
C TRP A 20 4.27 -17.02 1.86
N TYR A 21 4.72 -15.93 2.49
CA TYR A 21 6.08 -15.44 2.30
C TYR A 21 7.13 -16.45 2.74
N ILE A 22 6.94 -17.16 3.86
CA ILE A 22 7.86 -18.22 4.29
C ILE A 22 7.98 -19.28 3.19
N GLN A 23 6.85 -19.80 2.72
CA GLN A 23 6.79 -20.86 1.71
C GLN A 23 7.38 -20.45 0.36
N ASN A 24 7.34 -19.17 0.01
CA ASN A 24 7.75 -18.65 -1.30
C ASN A 24 8.98 -17.74 -1.22
N SER A 25 9.63 -17.66 -0.06
CA SER A 25 10.66 -16.66 0.24
C SER A 25 11.81 -16.66 -0.77
N SER A 26 12.26 -17.84 -1.21
CA SER A 26 13.30 -17.98 -2.24
C SER A 26 12.92 -17.27 -3.54
N ASP A 27 11.76 -17.62 -4.10
CA ASP A 27 11.30 -17.07 -5.38
C ASP A 27 11.00 -15.57 -5.28
N LEU A 28 10.33 -15.14 -4.20
CA LEU A 28 9.94 -13.75 -4.01
C LEU A 28 11.17 -12.86 -3.76
N THR A 29 12.16 -13.36 -3.01
CA THR A 29 13.42 -12.64 -2.81
C THR A 29 14.20 -12.53 -4.12
N ALA A 30 14.27 -13.61 -4.92
CA ALA A 30 14.92 -13.56 -6.22
C ALA A 30 14.24 -12.56 -7.18
N SER A 31 12.90 -12.53 -7.21
CA SER A 31 12.12 -11.55 -7.98
C SER A 31 12.38 -10.12 -7.51
N LEU A 32 12.37 -9.89 -6.19
CA LEU A 32 12.68 -8.60 -5.61
C LEU A 32 14.10 -8.16 -5.97
N ASP A 33 15.11 -9.00 -5.74
CA ASP A 33 16.50 -8.66 -6.02
C ASP A 33 16.73 -8.37 -7.51
N GLN A 34 16.06 -9.09 -8.43
CA GLN A 34 16.10 -8.77 -9.87
C GLN A 34 15.59 -7.36 -10.17
N LYS A 35 14.54 -6.90 -9.49
CA LYS A 35 13.99 -5.54 -9.65
C LYS A 35 14.93 -4.46 -9.11
N LEU A 36 15.77 -4.79 -8.13
CA LEU A 36 16.72 -3.85 -7.52
C LEU A 36 18.06 -3.75 -8.29
N GLN A 37 18.25 -4.50 -9.38
CA GLN A 37 19.53 -4.57 -10.14
C GLN A 37 19.79 -3.46 -11.17
N PHE A 38 18.79 -2.67 -11.59
CA PHE A 38 18.95 -1.68 -12.68
C PHE A 38 19.97 -0.56 -12.35
N PRO A 39 20.65 0.10 -13.29
CA PRO A 39 21.65 1.14 -12.97
C PRO A 39 21.01 2.46 -12.44
N ILE A 40 21.75 3.20 -11.61
CA ILE A 40 21.30 4.43 -10.93
C ILE A 40 21.64 5.67 -11.77
N GLY A 41 20.66 6.53 -12.01
CA GLY A 41 20.85 7.95 -12.34
C GLY A 41 20.81 8.83 -11.08
N SER A 42 21.43 10.01 -11.13
CA SER A 42 21.90 10.87 -10.01
C SER A 42 21.04 10.97 -8.74
N ASP A 43 21.77 11.15 -7.63
CA ASP A 43 21.43 10.98 -6.22
C ASP A 43 20.78 12.18 -5.53
N HIS A 44 19.52 12.49 -5.80
CA HIS A 44 18.75 13.32 -4.88
C HIS A 44 17.41 12.68 -4.53
N ILE A 45 17.35 12.23 -3.28
CA ILE A 45 16.17 11.74 -2.61
C ILE A 45 15.52 12.94 -1.91
N GLY A 46 14.28 13.28 -2.27
CA GLY A 46 13.53 14.39 -1.66
C GLY A 46 12.88 14.09 -0.30
N TYR A 47 13.27 12.99 0.35
CA TYR A 47 12.71 12.54 1.63
C TYR A 47 13.80 12.19 2.65
N THR A 48 13.45 12.24 3.93
CA THR A 48 14.34 11.83 5.03
C THR A 48 14.05 10.40 5.48
N ILE A 49 15.06 9.73 6.06
CA ILE A 49 14.92 8.38 6.64
C ILE A 49 15.30 8.44 8.11
N GLU A 50 14.41 8.00 9.00
CA GLU A 50 14.61 7.96 10.45
C GLU A 50 14.33 6.56 11.03
N GLY A 51 14.80 6.29 12.26
CA GLY A 51 14.49 5.04 12.99
C GLY A 51 15.03 3.77 12.33
N ARG A 52 16.24 3.87 11.80
CA ARG A 52 16.84 2.90 10.87
C ARG A 52 16.92 1.47 11.41
N GLU A 53 17.18 1.34 12.69
CA GLU A 53 17.32 0.11 13.46
C GLU A 53 16.03 -0.74 13.51
N HIS A 54 14.90 -0.18 13.08
CA HIS A 54 13.62 -0.86 13.02
C HIS A 54 13.31 -1.48 11.67
N LEU A 55 14.07 -1.14 10.62
CA LEU A 55 13.83 -1.57 9.25
C LEU A 55 14.61 -2.84 8.88
N HIS A 56 13.97 -3.75 8.16
CA HIS A 56 14.61 -4.95 7.58
C HIS A 56 15.25 -4.69 6.21
N LEU A 57 14.96 -3.55 5.59
CA LEU A 57 15.53 -3.10 4.32
C LEU A 57 16.81 -2.32 4.57
N THR A 58 17.86 -2.47 3.76
CA THR A 58 19.09 -1.64 3.72
C THR A 58 18.86 -0.31 2.99
N ASP A 59 19.78 0.67 3.11
CA ASP A 59 19.58 2.00 2.50
C ASP A 59 19.55 1.90 0.99
N PHE A 60 20.40 1.01 0.48
CA PHE A 60 20.38 0.60 -0.90
C PHE A 60 19.02 0.02 -1.29
N GLU A 61 18.46 -0.92 -0.54
CA GLU A 61 17.15 -1.51 -0.86
C GLU A 61 16.01 -0.49 -0.79
N LEU A 62 15.98 0.38 0.24
CA LEU A 62 15.02 1.47 0.35
C LEU A 62 15.08 2.38 -0.88
N PHE A 63 16.27 2.88 -1.21
CA PHE A 63 16.46 3.72 -2.39
C PHE A 63 16.00 3.03 -3.68
N ARG A 64 16.36 1.75 -3.85
CA ARG A 64 16.00 0.96 -5.03
C ARG A 64 14.51 0.71 -5.16
N LEU A 65 13.82 0.43 -4.05
CA LEU A 65 12.38 0.28 -4.02
C LEU A 65 11.69 1.58 -4.42
N MET A 66 12.16 2.72 -3.91
CA MET A 66 11.60 4.03 -4.26
C MET A 66 11.80 4.37 -5.74
N ARG A 67 12.86 3.84 -6.37
CA ARG A 67 13.11 3.98 -7.82
C ARG A 67 12.26 3.05 -8.69
N LEU A 68 11.46 2.16 -8.11
CA LEU A 68 10.45 1.41 -8.88
C LEU A 68 9.30 2.32 -9.33
N PHE A 69 9.05 3.41 -8.61
CA PHE A 69 8.11 4.44 -9.04
C PHE A 69 8.73 5.31 -10.14
N PRO A 70 8.00 5.59 -11.24
CA PRO A 70 8.41 6.57 -12.22
C PRO A 70 8.61 7.96 -11.60
N ASP A 71 9.54 8.75 -12.15
CA ASP A 71 9.81 10.12 -11.66
C ASP A 71 8.55 11.00 -11.72
N SER A 72 7.68 10.79 -12.71
CA SER A 72 6.37 11.44 -12.86
C SER A 72 5.44 11.18 -11.68
N ALA A 73 5.44 9.96 -11.13
CA ALA A 73 4.72 9.61 -9.92
C ALA A 73 5.35 10.25 -8.68
N MET A 74 6.68 10.15 -8.54
CA MET A 74 7.40 10.70 -7.39
C MET A 74 7.32 12.23 -7.31
N GLN A 75 7.26 12.94 -8.43
CA GLN A 75 7.05 14.40 -8.48
C GLN A 75 5.65 14.83 -7.99
N ARG A 76 4.68 13.91 -8.00
CA ARG A 76 3.33 14.12 -7.47
C ARG A 76 3.18 13.66 -6.02
N SER A 77 4.17 12.94 -5.51
CA SER A 77 4.17 12.42 -4.15
C SER A 77 4.28 13.55 -3.13
N VAL A 78 3.48 13.48 -2.06
CA VAL A 78 3.61 14.35 -0.88
C VAL A 78 4.50 13.74 0.22
N LEU A 79 5.27 12.70 -0.11
CA LEU A 79 6.18 12.03 0.84
C LEU A 79 7.24 13.00 1.38
N ARG A 80 7.29 13.12 2.71
CA ARG A 80 8.27 13.90 3.47
C ARG A 80 9.32 13.01 4.12
N SER A 81 8.90 11.95 4.81
CA SER A 81 9.83 11.05 5.49
C SER A 81 9.38 9.59 5.49
N ILE A 82 10.37 8.70 5.64
CA ILE A 82 10.19 7.28 5.92
C ILE A 82 10.75 7.01 7.32
N ASN A 83 9.90 6.56 8.22
CA ASN A 83 10.21 6.41 9.63
C ASN A 83 10.13 4.95 10.04
N GLY A 84 11.25 4.34 10.40
CA GLY A 84 11.24 3.07 11.11
C GLY A 84 10.68 3.25 12.53
N LYS A 85 9.79 2.36 12.95
CA LYS A 85 9.14 2.41 14.27
C LYS A 85 9.26 1.07 15.02
N PRO A 86 9.26 1.08 16.37
CA PRO A 86 9.17 -0.14 17.17
C PRO A 86 7.93 -0.97 16.83
N GLN A 87 7.91 -2.26 17.18
CA GLN A 87 6.78 -3.16 16.91
C GLN A 87 5.43 -2.61 17.38
N LEU A 88 4.40 -2.79 16.55
CA LEU A 88 3.02 -2.39 16.83
C LEU A 88 2.07 -3.53 16.41
N TRP A 89 1.01 -3.75 17.18
CA TRP A 89 0.00 -4.77 16.91
C TRP A 89 -1.40 -4.19 16.90
N PHE A 90 -2.31 -4.83 16.17
CA PHE A 90 -3.75 -4.58 16.29
C PHE A 90 -4.28 -5.17 17.60
N LYS A 91 -5.14 -4.42 18.30
CA LYS A 91 -5.75 -4.84 19.57
C LYS A 91 -6.94 -5.78 19.36
N LYS A 92 -7.20 -6.65 20.34
CA LYS A 92 -8.38 -7.56 20.38
C LYS A 92 -9.73 -6.87 20.16
N GLU A 93 -9.83 -5.60 20.56
CA GLU A 93 -11.03 -4.78 20.45
C GLU A 93 -11.20 -4.08 19.11
N SER A 94 -10.21 -4.18 18.20
CA SER A 94 -10.34 -3.62 16.85
C SER A 94 -11.57 -4.19 16.16
N THR A 95 -12.16 -3.39 15.27
CA THR A 95 -13.23 -3.80 14.37
C THR A 95 -12.86 -3.41 12.94
N ALA A 96 -13.67 -3.79 11.95
CA ALA A 96 -13.48 -3.33 10.57
C ALA A 96 -13.61 -1.80 10.41
N PHE A 97 -14.24 -1.11 11.37
CA PHE A 97 -14.50 0.33 11.32
C PHE A 97 -13.74 1.14 12.37
N ASP A 98 -13.12 0.46 13.34
CA ASP A 98 -12.39 1.08 14.44
C ASP A 98 -11.13 0.26 14.73
N ILE A 99 -10.05 0.62 14.05
CA ILE A 99 -8.77 -0.07 14.13
C ILE A 99 -7.99 0.51 15.32
N ASN A 100 -7.83 -0.31 16.35
CA ASN A 100 -7.07 0.04 17.54
C ASN A 100 -5.71 -0.66 17.54
N VAL A 101 -4.67 0.06 18.00
CA VAL A 101 -3.29 -0.45 18.01
C VAL A 101 -2.69 -0.44 19.41
N THR A 102 -1.71 -1.31 19.65
CA THR A 102 -1.00 -1.46 20.92
C THR A 102 0.47 -1.81 20.71
N ASN A 103 1.33 -1.31 21.59
CA ASN A 103 2.72 -1.73 21.70
C ASN A 103 2.92 -2.87 22.71
N ARG A 104 1.83 -3.41 23.28
CA ARG A 104 1.86 -4.51 24.26
C ARG A 104 1.32 -5.79 23.63
N PHE A 105 2.18 -6.78 23.51
CA PHE A 105 1.85 -8.07 22.90
C PHE A 105 0.65 -8.78 23.55
N GLN A 106 0.47 -8.68 24.88
CA GLN A 106 -0.67 -9.33 25.57
C GLN A 106 -2.06 -8.82 25.14
N ASP A 107 -2.11 -7.59 24.63
CA ASP A 107 -3.34 -6.90 24.23
C ASP A 107 -3.66 -7.12 22.73
N ALA A 108 -2.72 -7.73 21.98
CA ALA A 108 -2.84 -7.97 20.56
C ALA A 108 -3.90 -9.04 20.22
N ILE A 109 -4.57 -8.91 19.07
CA ILE A 109 -5.54 -9.91 18.55
C ILE A 109 -4.89 -11.29 18.48
N SER A 110 -3.69 -11.34 17.89
CA SER A 110 -2.89 -12.54 17.73
C SER A 110 -1.41 -12.17 17.60
N PRO A 111 -0.50 -13.14 17.73
CA PRO A 111 0.93 -12.86 17.60
C PRO A 111 1.35 -12.33 16.23
N THR A 112 0.55 -12.62 15.20
CA THR A 112 0.76 -12.25 13.80
C THR A 112 -0.09 -11.07 13.37
N ALA A 113 -0.91 -10.49 14.26
CA ALA A 113 -1.67 -9.27 13.99
C ALA A 113 -0.79 -8.01 14.17
N MET A 114 0.35 -7.99 13.49
CA MET A 114 1.30 -6.87 13.50
C MET A 114 0.84 -5.81 12.49
N VAL A 115 1.07 -4.55 12.80
CA VAL A 115 0.93 -3.46 11.83
C VAL A 115 2.24 -3.45 11.03
N PRO A 116 2.23 -3.66 9.70
CA PRO A 116 3.47 -3.64 8.91
C PRO A 116 3.93 -2.21 8.60
N SER A 117 3.00 -1.36 8.20
CA SER A 117 3.23 0.01 7.79
C SER A 117 1.99 0.88 7.98
N PHE A 118 2.16 2.20 7.92
CA PHE A 118 1.07 3.18 7.95
C PHE A 118 1.53 4.55 7.42
N VAL A 119 0.75 5.16 6.54
CA VAL A 119 0.93 6.55 6.12
C VAL A 119 0.16 7.53 7.00
N GLY A 120 0.85 8.53 7.54
CA GLY A 120 0.24 9.67 8.24
C GLY A 120 0.29 10.93 7.38
N TYR A 121 -0.78 11.72 7.40
CA TYR A 121 -0.84 13.00 6.67
C TYR A 121 -0.88 14.19 7.62
N ASP A 122 -0.23 15.28 7.22
CA ASP A 122 -0.21 16.55 7.94
C ASP A 122 -0.25 17.73 6.94
N LYS A 123 -0.42 18.95 7.45
CA LYS A 123 -0.28 20.19 6.68
C LYS A 123 0.88 21.01 7.20
N VAL A 124 1.85 21.28 6.33
CA VAL A 124 2.99 22.18 6.62
C VAL A 124 2.93 23.32 5.61
N ASP A 125 2.84 24.56 6.08
CA ASP A 125 2.71 25.76 5.24
C ASP A 125 1.60 25.63 4.17
N ASP A 126 0.43 25.15 4.60
CA ASP A 126 -0.75 24.84 3.76
C ASP A 126 -0.54 23.75 2.70
N GLN A 127 0.61 23.10 2.66
CA GLN A 127 0.90 21.97 1.78
C GLN A 127 0.63 20.65 2.49
N LEU A 128 -0.10 19.76 1.81
CA LEU A 128 -0.26 18.37 2.25
C LEU A 128 1.11 17.69 2.22
N VAL A 129 1.49 17.08 3.33
CA VAL A 129 2.69 16.24 3.46
C VAL A 129 2.34 14.90 4.07
N ALA A 130 3.15 13.89 3.82
CA ALA A 130 2.94 12.54 4.32
C ALA A 130 4.21 11.90 4.88
N ASP A 131 4.06 11.18 5.98
CA ASP A 131 5.10 10.37 6.60
C ASP A 131 4.73 8.90 6.51
N VAL A 132 5.64 8.10 5.95
CA VAL A 132 5.48 6.65 5.86
C VAL A 132 6.14 6.01 7.07
N ASN A 133 5.36 5.35 7.91
CA ASN A 133 5.85 4.62 9.07
C ASN A 133 5.96 3.15 8.73
N ILE A 134 7.12 2.54 8.97
CA ILE A 134 7.34 1.11 8.78
C ILE A 134 7.70 0.50 10.13
N TYR A 135 6.90 -0.43 10.59
CA TYR A 135 7.03 -1.00 11.92
C TYR A 135 7.90 -2.25 11.89
N ARG A 136 8.79 -2.38 12.88
CA ARG A 136 9.63 -3.57 13.02
C ARG A 136 8.77 -4.83 13.13
N MET A 137 9.14 -5.90 12.43
CA MET A 137 8.46 -7.19 12.55
C MET A 137 8.94 -7.96 13.78
N ALA A 138 8.05 -8.74 14.40
CA ALA A 138 8.41 -9.60 15.53
C ALA A 138 9.30 -10.77 15.07
N GLY A 139 10.60 -10.68 15.37
CA GLY A 139 11.61 -11.65 14.93
C GLY A 139 11.37 -13.10 15.37
N ILE A 140 10.54 -13.31 16.39
CA ILE A 140 10.10 -14.65 16.83
C ILE A 140 9.10 -15.30 15.87
N PHE A 141 8.41 -14.53 15.02
CA PHE A 141 7.43 -15.00 14.04
C PHE A 141 7.85 -14.75 12.60
N VAL A 142 8.76 -13.78 12.38
CA VAL A 142 9.15 -13.30 11.07
C VAL A 142 10.67 -13.32 10.96
N THR A 143 11.20 -14.15 10.07
CA THR A 143 12.64 -14.15 9.77
C THR A 143 13.05 -12.85 9.08
N PRO A 144 14.34 -12.45 9.11
CA PRO A 144 14.79 -11.25 8.42
C PRO A 144 14.41 -11.21 6.93
N THR A 145 14.50 -12.34 6.22
CA THR A 145 14.10 -12.45 4.81
C THR A 145 12.61 -12.18 4.61
N VAL A 146 11.73 -12.74 5.45
CA VAL A 146 10.29 -12.47 5.37
C VAL A 146 9.98 -11.03 5.80
N GLY A 147 10.69 -10.51 6.80
CA GLY A 147 10.60 -9.12 7.22
C GLY A 147 10.97 -8.15 6.09
N LYS A 148 12.00 -8.45 5.30
CA LYS A 148 12.37 -7.70 4.09
C LYS A 148 11.22 -7.66 3.08
N LEU A 149 10.57 -8.79 2.81
CA LEU A 149 9.44 -8.86 1.88
C LEU A 149 8.24 -8.04 2.38
N ILE A 150 7.89 -8.19 3.66
CA ILE A 150 6.80 -7.43 4.29
C ILE A 150 7.09 -5.92 4.26
N HIS A 151 8.31 -5.50 4.59
CA HIS A 151 8.71 -4.09 4.56
C HIS A 151 8.75 -3.54 3.13
N ALA A 152 9.13 -4.34 2.14
CA ALA A 152 9.11 -3.93 0.74
C ALA A 152 7.68 -3.69 0.24
N GLU A 153 6.75 -4.61 0.51
CA GLU A 153 5.33 -4.45 0.17
C GLU A 153 4.71 -3.27 0.90
N GLY A 154 4.88 -3.19 2.22
CA GLY A 154 4.39 -2.07 3.03
C GLY A 154 4.92 -0.72 2.55
N LEU A 155 6.24 -0.60 2.31
CA LEU A 155 6.82 0.66 1.80
C LEU A 155 6.17 1.11 0.48
N LEU A 156 6.11 0.22 -0.51
CA LEU A 156 5.55 0.59 -1.82
C LEU A 156 4.05 0.91 -1.71
N HIS A 157 3.32 0.18 -0.88
CA HIS A 157 1.91 0.45 -0.61
C HIS A 157 1.72 1.85 0.00
N GLU A 158 2.42 2.18 1.09
CA GLU A 158 2.25 3.50 1.74
C GLU A 158 2.73 4.66 0.85
N VAL A 159 3.78 4.45 0.05
CA VAL A 159 4.25 5.47 -0.91
C VAL A 159 3.26 5.64 -2.05
N ALA A 160 2.55 4.58 -2.46
CA ALA A 160 1.47 4.73 -3.42
C ALA A 160 0.38 5.66 -2.88
N HIS A 161 0.02 5.54 -1.59
CA HIS A 161 -0.91 6.47 -0.97
C HIS A 161 -0.43 7.93 -1.01
N THR A 162 0.87 8.21 -0.82
CA THR A 162 1.39 9.58 -0.92
C THR A 162 1.31 10.15 -2.35
N ILE A 163 1.12 9.32 -3.37
CA ILE A 163 0.93 9.71 -4.77
C ILE A 163 -0.57 9.84 -5.10
N ILE A 164 -1.42 9.00 -4.52
CA ILE A 164 -2.87 8.97 -4.73
C ILE A 164 -3.56 10.11 -3.97
N GLN A 165 -3.21 10.32 -2.70
CA GLN A 165 -3.93 11.22 -1.79
C GLN A 165 -4.09 12.66 -2.32
N PRO A 166 -3.10 13.28 -2.98
CA PRO A 166 -3.27 14.61 -3.56
C PRO A 166 -4.41 14.67 -4.58
N ALA A 167 -4.56 13.65 -5.41
CA ALA A 167 -5.65 13.58 -6.41
C ALA A 167 -7.03 13.45 -5.76
N LEU A 168 -7.12 12.85 -4.57
CA LEU A 168 -8.38 12.66 -3.85
C LEU A 168 -8.77 13.83 -2.94
N SER A 169 -7.85 14.73 -2.60
CA SER A 169 -8.06 15.70 -1.50
C SER A 169 -7.62 17.13 -1.77
N VAL A 170 -6.86 17.39 -2.85
CA VAL A 170 -6.46 18.75 -3.24
C VAL A 170 -7.42 19.27 -4.30
N GLU A 171 -8.08 20.39 -4.02
CA GLU A 171 -9.00 21.04 -4.97
C GLU A 171 -8.26 21.47 -6.25
N GLY A 172 -8.88 21.23 -7.41
CA GLY A 172 -8.32 21.59 -8.71
C GLY A 172 -7.10 20.77 -9.13
N TYR A 173 -6.85 19.63 -8.48
CA TYR A 173 -5.75 18.74 -8.82
C TYR A 173 -5.99 18.09 -10.19
N LYS A 174 -5.25 18.53 -11.20
CA LYS A 174 -5.36 18.02 -12.58
C LYS A 174 -4.14 17.21 -12.97
N LEU A 175 -4.38 16.10 -13.68
CA LEU A 175 -3.35 15.23 -14.23
C LEU A 175 -3.29 15.40 -15.74
N ARG A 176 -2.08 15.38 -16.30
CA ARG A 176 -1.84 15.21 -17.73
C ARG A 176 -1.38 13.78 -17.98
N LEU A 177 -2.18 13.01 -18.72
CA LEU A 177 -1.89 11.63 -19.10
C LEU A 177 -0.82 11.58 -20.20
N ALA A 178 -0.25 10.40 -20.44
CA ALA A 178 0.73 10.19 -21.52
C ALA A 178 0.17 10.50 -22.92
N SER A 179 -1.15 10.34 -23.10
CA SER A 179 -1.89 10.74 -24.31
C SER A 179 -1.91 12.26 -24.55
N GLY A 180 -1.56 13.06 -23.55
CA GLY A 180 -1.69 14.52 -23.55
C GLY A 180 -3.02 15.03 -23.02
N GLU A 181 -3.99 14.14 -22.78
CA GLU A 181 -5.28 14.47 -22.16
C GLU A 181 -5.08 15.05 -20.75
N ILE A 182 -5.87 16.07 -20.40
CA ILE A 182 -5.92 16.66 -19.07
C ILE A 182 -7.20 16.20 -18.40
N VAL A 183 -7.07 15.56 -17.24
CA VAL A 183 -8.18 15.00 -16.48
C VAL A 183 -8.21 15.58 -15.07
N ASP A 184 -9.39 15.65 -14.46
CA ASP A 184 -9.52 15.86 -13.03
C ASP A 184 -8.97 14.64 -12.27
N GLY A 185 -8.18 14.90 -11.23
CA GLY A 185 -7.49 13.85 -10.49
C GLY A 185 -8.44 12.96 -9.69
N PHE A 186 -9.48 13.55 -9.09
CA PHE A 186 -10.46 12.81 -8.32
C PHE A 186 -11.25 11.89 -9.25
N ASP A 187 -11.80 12.44 -10.32
CA ASP A 187 -12.58 11.67 -11.30
C ASP A 187 -11.72 10.55 -11.94
N TYR A 188 -10.45 10.84 -12.23
CA TYR A 188 -9.57 9.84 -12.83
C TYR A 188 -9.26 8.69 -11.87
N VAL A 189 -8.99 8.96 -10.59
CA VAL A 189 -8.83 7.89 -9.58
C VAL A 189 -10.13 7.11 -9.41
N MET A 190 -11.29 7.76 -9.41
CA MET A 190 -12.57 7.06 -9.25
C MET A 190 -12.93 6.16 -10.45
N LYS A 191 -12.43 6.44 -11.66
CA LYS A 191 -12.55 5.51 -12.81
C LYS A 191 -11.89 4.15 -12.53
N PHE A 192 -10.85 4.10 -11.69
CA PHE A 192 -10.25 2.83 -11.29
C PHE A 192 -11.25 1.92 -10.59
N ALA A 193 -12.10 2.49 -9.72
CA ALA A 193 -13.13 1.77 -8.99
C ALA A 193 -14.06 1.03 -9.94
N GLU A 194 -14.56 1.73 -10.97
CA GLU A 194 -15.44 1.19 -12.00
C GLU A 194 -14.81 0.01 -12.76
N MET A 195 -13.49 0.03 -12.98
CA MET A 195 -12.77 -1.04 -13.69
C MET A 195 -12.60 -2.31 -12.87
N VAL A 196 -12.50 -2.18 -11.54
CA VAL A 196 -12.20 -3.31 -10.65
C VAL A 196 -13.41 -3.78 -9.85
N GLU A 197 -14.54 -3.08 -9.95
CA GLU A 197 -15.79 -3.43 -9.30
C GLU A 197 -16.33 -4.77 -9.82
N GLY A 198 -16.82 -5.62 -8.91
CA GLY A 198 -17.31 -6.96 -9.24
C GLY A 198 -16.21 -7.99 -9.53
N LEU A 199 -14.94 -7.58 -9.60
CA LEU A 199 -13.79 -8.49 -9.59
C LEU A 199 -13.36 -8.79 -8.14
N PRO A 200 -12.66 -9.92 -7.89
CA PRO A 200 -12.01 -10.15 -6.60
C PRO A 200 -11.12 -8.97 -6.19
N ALA A 201 -10.87 -8.70 -4.91
CA ALA A 201 -9.91 -7.65 -4.53
C ALA A 201 -8.49 -8.00 -5.00
N ILE A 202 -7.63 -7.02 -5.27
CA ILE A 202 -6.25 -7.26 -5.71
C ILE A 202 -5.45 -8.06 -4.67
N SER A 203 -5.65 -7.75 -3.38
CA SER A 203 -5.01 -8.40 -2.24
C SER A 203 -6.07 -8.82 -1.21
N HIS A 204 -5.68 -9.69 -0.29
CA HIS A 204 -6.52 -10.05 0.86
C HIS A 204 -6.81 -8.87 1.80
N TYR A 205 -5.97 -7.83 1.79
CA TYR A 205 -6.11 -6.67 2.66
C TYR A 205 -7.06 -5.64 2.03
N ALA A 206 -6.93 -5.38 0.72
CA ALA A 206 -7.91 -4.58 -0.01
C ALA A 206 -9.34 -5.16 0.08
N ALA A 207 -9.47 -6.49 0.16
CA ALA A 207 -10.75 -7.16 0.36
C ALA A 207 -11.48 -6.72 1.65
N THR A 208 -10.75 -6.27 2.68
CA THR A 208 -11.33 -5.79 3.95
C THR A 208 -12.09 -4.47 3.78
N TYR A 209 -11.79 -3.71 2.72
CA TYR A 209 -12.44 -2.44 2.41
C TYR A 209 -13.54 -2.55 1.34
N ARG A 210 -13.75 -3.73 0.76
CA ARG A 210 -14.83 -3.96 -0.22
C ARG A 210 -16.09 -4.49 0.44
N GLY A 211 -17.23 -4.16 -0.15
CA GLY A 211 -18.50 -4.79 0.20
C GLY A 211 -18.52 -6.29 -0.15
N PRO A 212 -19.48 -7.08 0.39
CA PRO A 212 -19.57 -8.52 0.18
C PRO A 212 -19.61 -8.95 -1.30
N ASP A 213 -20.18 -8.11 -2.17
CA ASP A 213 -20.32 -8.37 -3.61
C ASP A 213 -19.10 -7.89 -4.42
N GLY A 214 -17.99 -7.54 -3.75
CA GLY A 214 -16.77 -7.03 -4.39
C GLY A 214 -16.89 -5.58 -4.89
N LYS A 215 -17.90 -4.85 -4.42
CA LYS A 215 -18.19 -3.47 -4.81
C LYS A 215 -17.67 -2.43 -3.80
N PHE A 216 -17.57 -1.18 -4.24
CA PHE A 216 -17.24 -0.04 -3.39
C PHE A 216 -18.48 0.60 -2.76
N GLU A 217 -19.39 -0.23 -2.26
CA GLU A 217 -20.62 0.20 -1.59
C GLU A 217 -20.87 -0.63 -0.32
N SER A 218 -21.52 0.00 0.67
CA SER A 218 -21.94 -0.64 1.90
C SER A 218 -23.16 0.07 2.47
N SER A 219 -24.02 -0.68 3.17
CA SER A 219 -25.14 -0.13 3.93
C SER A 219 -24.73 0.43 5.30
N ASP A 220 -23.47 0.25 5.71
CA ASP A 220 -22.95 0.84 6.95
C ASP A 220 -22.59 2.31 6.72
N GLU A 221 -23.18 3.22 7.51
CA GLU A 221 -22.97 4.67 7.41
C GLU A 221 -21.52 5.10 7.69
N ARG A 222 -20.71 4.25 8.30
CA ARG A 222 -19.27 4.50 8.56
C ARG A 222 -18.38 4.07 7.40
N TYR A 223 -18.95 3.46 6.36
CA TYR A 223 -18.22 3.04 5.18
C TYR A 223 -17.71 4.24 4.39
N ASN A 224 -16.44 4.19 3.99
CA ASN A 224 -15.82 5.22 3.18
C ASN A 224 -15.37 4.63 1.82
N PRO A 225 -16.12 4.85 0.74
CA PRO A 225 -15.76 4.33 -0.59
C PRO A 225 -14.45 4.91 -1.11
N ILE A 226 -14.14 6.17 -0.78
CA ILE A 226 -12.89 6.82 -1.19
C ILE A 226 -11.68 6.11 -0.55
N LEU A 227 -11.79 5.76 0.73
CA LEU A 227 -10.76 4.97 1.42
C LEU A 227 -10.58 3.60 0.75
N ALA A 228 -11.68 2.90 0.48
CA ALA A 228 -11.62 1.58 -0.15
C ALA A 228 -10.98 1.61 -1.55
N VAL A 229 -11.29 2.62 -2.36
CA VAL A 229 -10.66 2.81 -3.68
C VAL A 229 -9.18 3.16 -3.54
N ASN A 230 -8.82 4.01 -2.57
CA ASN A 230 -7.43 4.38 -2.29
C ASN A 230 -6.59 3.15 -1.90
N GLU A 231 -7.11 2.30 -1.00
CA GLU A 231 -6.47 1.05 -0.55
C GLU A 231 -6.29 0.04 -1.69
N GLU A 232 -7.34 -0.19 -2.50
CA GLU A 232 -7.26 -1.09 -3.65
C GLU A 232 -6.25 -0.58 -4.69
N LEU A 233 -6.19 0.73 -4.96
CA LEU A 233 -5.25 1.31 -5.91
C LEU A 233 -3.81 1.26 -5.38
N ALA A 234 -3.59 1.55 -4.09
CA ALA A 234 -2.28 1.46 -3.46
C ALA A 234 -1.73 0.02 -3.50
N GLU A 235 -2.56 -0.96 -3.18
CA GLU A 235 -2.24 -2.38 -3.31
C GLU A 235 -1.96 -2.80 -4.75
N SER A 236 -2.73 -2.26 -5.70
CA SER A 236 -2.52 -2.54 -7.13
C SER A 236 -1.19 -1.99 -7.62
N ILE A 237 -0.80 -0.78 -7.18
CA ILE A 237 0.51 -0.20 -7.47
C ILE A 237 1.62 -1.06 -6.86
N ALA A 238 1.54 -1.40 -5.57
CA ALA A 238 2.53 -2.25 -4.90
C ALA A 238 2.67 -3.61 -5.60
N ALA A 239 1.55 -4.26 -5.92
CA ALA A 239 1.51 -5.54 -6.61
C ALA A 239 2.11 -5.46 -8.03
N LYS A 240 1.88 -4.34 -8.75
CA LYS A 240 2.46 -4.10 -10.08
C LYS A 240 3.97 -3.94 -9.99
N LEU A 241 4.44 -3.15 -9.02
CA LEU A 241 5.87 -2.88 -8.84
C LEU A 241 6.63 -4.13 -8.36
N LEU A 242 6.05 -4.93 -7.47
CA LEU A 242 6.67 -6.17 -6.96
C LEU A 242 6.45 -7.40 -7.84
N GLY A 243 5.42 -7.38 -8.70
CA GLY A 243 5.03 -8.54 -9.51
C GLY A 243 4.37 -9.67 -8.70
N PHE A 244 3.99 -9.41 -7.45
CA PHE A 244 3.30 -10.37 -6.59
C PHE A 244 2.43 -9.64 -5.56
N THR A 245 1.47 -10.36 -4.98
CA THR A 245 0.67 -9.91 -3.82
C THR A 245 0.12 -11.13 -3.10
N PHE A 246 -0.18 -11.02 -1.81
CA PHE A 246 -0.92 -12.06 -1.11
C PHE A 246 -2.43 -11.89 -1.28
N CYS A 247 -3.06 -12.86 -1.95
CA CYS A 247 -4.50 -13.03 -2.07
C CYS A 247 -4.89 -14.51 -1.86
N GLU A 248 -6.17 -14.83 -1.67
CA GLU A 248 -6.56 -16.22 -1.42
C GLU A 248 -6.39 -17.12 -2.67
N GLU A 249 -6.59 -16.56 -3.86
CA GLU A 249 -6.51 -17.24 -5.15
C GLU A 249 -5.05 -17.41 -5.60
N THR A 250 -4.57 -18.64 -5.64
CA THR A 250 -3.16 -18.98 -5.89
C THR A 250 -2.64 -18.51 -7.24
N HIS A 251 -3.46 -18.53 -8.30
CA HIS A 251 -3.03 -18.14 -9.65
C HIS A 251 -2.75 -16.65 -9.79
N ARG A 252 -3.33 -15.79 -8.93
CA ARG A 252 -3.11 -14.34 -8.95
C ARG A 252 -1.89 -13.90 -8.14
N ARG A 253 -1.43 -14.70 -7.17
CA ARG A 253 -0.38 -14.27 -6.22
C ARG A 253 0.94 -13.84 -6.87
N LYS A 254 1.34 -14.49 -7.97
CA LYS A 254 2.53 -14.14 -8.77
C LYS A 254 2.18 -13.51 -10.13
N ASN A 255 0.89 -13.27 -10.37
CA ASN A 255 0.37 -12.58 -11.55
C ASN A 255 -0.91 -11.80 -11.18
N PRO A 256 -0.80 -10.73 -10.37
CA PRO A 256 -1.95 -10.10 -9.73
C PRO A 256 -2.98 -9.53 -10.71
N PHE A 257 -2.54 -9.22 -11.93
CA PHE A 257 -3.36 -8.61 -12.96
C PHE A 257 -3.90 -9.57 -14.03
N VAL A 258 -3.73 -10.89 -13.84
CA VAL A 258 -4.10 -11.91 -14.85
C VAL A 258 -5.56 -11.80 -15.33
N GLU A 259 -6.47 -11.36 -14.46
CA GLU A 259 -7.91 -11.21 -14.73
C GLU A 259 -8.34 -9.74 -14.92
N ARG A 260 -7.41 -8.78 -14.92
CA ARG A 260 -7.70 -7.33 -14.93
C ARG A 260 -6.68 -6.52 -15.75
N PRO A 261 -6.48 -6.85 -17.04
CA PRO A 261 -5.50 -6.15 -17.86
C PRO A 261 -5.78 -4.64 -17.98
N GLU A 262 -7.04 -4.21 -17.94
CA GLU A 262 -7.45 -2.81 -17.95
C GLU A 262 -6.98 -2.09 -16.69
N ALA A 263 -7.16 -2.69 -15.51
CA ALA A 263 -6.66 -2.15 -14.25
C ALA A 263 -5.13 -2.05 -14.23
N LYS A 264 -4.43 -3.01 -14.87
CA LYS A 264 -2.98 -2.94 -15.02
C LYS A 264 -2.57 -1.74 -15.87
N GLN A 265 -3.24 -1.53 -17.00
CA GLN A 265 -2.98 -0.41 -17.89
C GLN A 265 -3.28 0.92 -17.19
N PHE A 266 -4.38 0.99 -16.44
CA PHE A 266 -4.71 2.14 -15.63
C PHE A 266 -3.60 2.48 -14.62
N VAL A 267 -3.08 1.48 -13.89
CA VAL A 267 -1.97 1.69 -12.95
C VAL A 267 -0.72 2.23 -13.66
N ASP A 268 -0.39 1.67 -14.83
CA ASP A 268 0.74 2.14 -15.64
C ASP A 268 0.52 3.60 -16.09
N ASP A 269 -0.66 3.94 -16.60
CA ASP A 269 -1.00 5.30 -17.04
C ASP A 269 -1.05 6.30 -15.88
N PHE A 270 -1.61 5.89 -14.73
CA PHE A 270 -1.69 6.70 -13.53
C PHE A 270 -0.32 7.01 -12.97
N LEU A 271 0.61 6.05 -12.93
CA LEU A 271 1.97 6.30 -12.46
C LEU A 271 2.72 7.26 -13.40
N GLU A 272 2.54 7.12 -14.71
CA GLU A 272 3.20 7.97 -15.71
C GLU A 272 2.61 9.39 -15.84
N ALA A 273 1.39 9.59 -15.35
CA ALA A 273 0.73 10.89 -15.38
C ALA A 273 1.53 11.97 -14.63
N ARG A 274 1.47 13.20 -15.14
CA ARG A 274 2.17 14.37 -14.58
C ARG A 274 1.19 15.38 -14.03
N LEU A 275 1.60 16.13 -12.99
CA LEU A 275 0.81 17.26 -12.50
C LEU A 275 0.66 18.32 -13.60
N TYR A 276 -0.58 18.70 -13.91
CA TYR A 276 -0.85 19.80 -14.81
C TYR A 276 -0.73 21.13 -14.07
N LYS A 277 0.18 22.00 -14.53
CA LYS A 277 0.29 23.39 -14.07
C LYS A 277 -0.13 24.30 -15.22
N GLU A 278 -1.17 25.09 -15.01
CA GLU A 278 -1.53 26.15 -15.97
C GLU A 278 -0.35 27.11 -16.10
N GLN A 279 0.09 27.36 -17.34
CA GLN A 279 1.09 28.39 -17.60
C GLN A 279 0.43 29.74 -17.32
N ARG A 280 0.88 30.42 -16.26
CA ARG A 280 0.54 31.82 -15.99
C ARG A 280 1.40 32.75 -16.83
#